data_AF-A0A4V1XKY1-F1
#
_entry.id   AF-A0A4V1XKY1-F1
#
_cell.length_a   1.000
_cell.length_b   1.000
_cell.length_c   1.000
_cell.angle_alpha   90.00
_cell.angle_beta   90.00
_cell.angle_gamma   90.00
#
_symmetry.space_group_name_H-M   'P 1'
#
loop_
_entity.id
_entity.type
_entity.pdbx_description
1 polymer ?
#
loop_
_entity_poly.entity_id
_entity_poly.type
_entity_poly.pdbx_seq_one_letter_code
_entity_poly.pdbx_strand_id
1 'polypeptide(L)'
;MTFSTRLFSYMGCLSYLASPILGLALHPDLQSLSARAAPYQTRILATGTTYAEENNGVWQLIDATGDGIPDLAYIKTSNTGTNSVEVHIASSSSNFKTRIFAAGTTFAPETDGTWLLVPSKSSTLPDLVFIKTSNTPSGKVEVHIASGASSYKTRTLETATVFSNENNGIWKLYDYDGDGVLDLVYIKTSNTGSNTVEVHVASGASTYSRFILHTGTTFAPENNGFWSLAPYSSTRAADLVYIKDAQTGTGKVEVHVASASSGYRTRIFEGGSTFAEEANGVWSVIDYNRDGVLDLTYIKYQNTGTGTVEVHVAAG
;
A
#
# COMPACT_ATOMS: atom_id res chain seq x y z
N MET A 1 30.14 49.03 61.70
CA MET A 1 30.46 48.03 60.67
C MET A 1 29.31 48.00 59.69
N THR A 2 29.39 48.30 58.40
CA THR A 2 30.32 49.06 57.57
C THR A 2 29.56 49.20 56.25
N PHE A 3 29.27 50.42 55.82
CA PHE A 3 28.92 50.86 54.45
C PHE A 3 27.65 50.25 53.78
N SER A 4 26.82 50.98 53.01
CA SER A 4 26.79 52.37 52.58
C SER A 4 25.50 52.62 51.77
N THR A 5 24.94 53.84 51.84
CA THR A 5 24.33 54.68 50.75
C THR A 5 23.59 54.00 49.58
N ARG A 6 22.47 54.47 49.03
CA ARG A 6 21.77 55.76 48.97
C ARG A 6 20.42 55.47 48.27
N LEU A 7 19.30 55.97 48.81
CA LEU A 7 18.44 57.02 48.24
C LEU A 7 17.98 56.92 46.76
N PHE A 8 16.66 57.00 46.62
CA PHE A 8 15.86 57.88 45.74
C PHE A 8 15.29 57.36 44.39
N SER A 9 13.95 57.21 44.44
CA SER A 9 12.90 57.88 43.63
C SER A 9 12.67 57.59 42.13
N TYR A 10 11.36 57.40 41.88
CA TYR A 10 10.48 58.01 40.87
C TYR A 10 10.46 57.53 39.40
N MET A 11 9.20 57.32 38.97
CA MET A 11 8.60 57.54 37.65
C MET A 11 9.04 56.68 36.44
N GLY A 12 8.14 55.76 36.09
CA GLY A 12 7.30 55.85 34.89
C GLY A 12 7.97 55.71 33.51
N CYS A 13 7.58 54.69 32.75
CA CYS A 13 7.59 54.75 31.29
C CYS A 13 6.49 53.87 30.69
N LEU A 14 5.78 54.43 29.70
CA LEU A 14 4.84 53.75 28.80
C LEU A 14 5.57 52.67 27.98
N SER A 15 4.85 51.63 27.52
CA SER A 15 4.45 51.54 26.09
C SER A 15 4.09 50.11 25.59
N TYR A 16 3.20 50.11 24.59
CA TYR A 16 2.87 49.10 23.56
C TYR A 16 2.36 47.71 23.98
N LEU A 17 1.04 47.51 23.78
CA LEU A 17 0.40 46.21 23.61
C LEU A 17 0.78 45.65 22.22
N ALA A 18 1.50 44.52 22.21
CA ALA A 18 1.78 43.73 21.02
C ALA A 18 0.62 42.75 20.75
N SER A 19 0.21 42.63 19.48
CA SER A 19 -0.73 41.61 18.99
C SER A 19 -0.16 40.20 19.14
N PRO A 20 -0.97 39.16 19.45
CA PRO A 20 -0.50 37.80 19.41
C PRO A 20 -0.52 37.32 17.95
N ILE A 21 0.66 37.15 17.36
CA ILE A 21 0.81 36.33 16.16
C ILE A 21 0.61 34.87 16.63
N LEU A 22 -0.55 34.30 16.29
CA LEU A 22 -0.76 32.86 16.34
C LEU A 22 0.18 32.24 15.30
N GLY A 23 1.34 31.75 15.75
CA GLY A 23 2.17 30.89 14.92
C GLY A 23 1.41 29.58 14.68
N LEU A 24 0.78 29.42 13.52
CA LEU A 24 0.45 28.10 13.00
C LEU A 24 1.78 27.36 12.80
N ALA A 25 2.14 26.50 13.75
CA ALA A 25 3.06 25.42 13.43
C ALA A 25 2.34 24.50 12.44
N LEU A 26 2.67 24.63 11.15
CA LEU A 26 2.32 23.66 10.12
C LEU A 26 2.79 22.29 10.61
N HIS A 27 1.82 21.44 10.97
CA HIS A 27 2.09 20.06 11.31
C HIS A 27 2.65 19.37 10.05
N PRO A 28 3.76 18.62 10.15
CA PRO A 28 4.31 17.87 9.02
C PRO A 28 3.27 16.98 8.33
N ASP A 29 2.31 16.48 9.10
CA ASP A 29 1.28 15.54 8.62
C ASP A 29 0.27 16.17 7.63
N LEU A 30 0.11 17.50 7.60
CA LEU A 30 -0.74 18.15 6.59
C LEU A 30 -0.03 18.38 5.26
N GLN A 31 1.28 18.16 5.19
CA GLN A 31 2.06 18.40 3.97
C GLN A 31 1.62 17.45 2.84
N SER A 32 1.36 16.17 3.13
CA SER A 32 0.99 15.18 2.09
C SER A 32 -0.34 15.47 1.41
N LEU A 33 -1.31 16.07 2.10
CA LEU A 33 -2.58 16.50 1.51
C LEU A 33 -2.45 17.85 0.81
N SER A 34 -1.68 18.77 1.39
CA SER A 34 -1.48 20.12 0.83
C SER A 34 -0.66 20.15 -0.47
N ALA A 35 0.18 19.14 -0.71
CA ALA A 35 1.00 19.03 -1.92
C ALA A 35 0.20 18.63 -3.18
N ARG A 36 -1.03 18.13 -3.02
CA ARG A 36 -1.84 17.50 -4.09
C ARG A 36 -2.68 18.51 -4.85
N ALA A 37 -2.03 19.33 -5.68
CA ALA A 37 -2.73 20.20 -6.61
C ALA A 37 -3.10 19.42 -7.89
N ALA A 38 -4.37 19.03 -8.03
CA ALA A 38 -4.89 18.20 -9.14
C ALA A 38 -4.17 16.85 -9.28
N PRO A 39 -4.27 15.98 -8.26
CA PRO A 39 -3.58 14.69 -8.25
C PRO A 39 -4.02 13.79 -9.41
N TYR A 40 -3.11 12.94 -9.85
CA TYR A 40 -3.27 11.91 -10.89
C TYR A 40 -3.55 12.44 -12.30
N GLN A 41 -3.33 13.73 -12.56
CA GLN A 41 -3.53 14.34 -13.88
C GLN A 41 -2.27 14.36 -14.76
N THR A 42 -1.09 14.25 -14.17
CA THR A 42 0.19 14.34 -14.90
C THR A 42 0.84 12.98 -15.01
N ARG A 43 0.97 12.43 -16.23
CA ARG A 43 1.75 11.19 -16.46
C ARG A 43 3.24 11.48 -16.30
N ILE A 44 3.89 10.77 -15.39
CA ILE A 44 5.34 10.88 -15.13
C ILE A 44 6.12 9.65 -15.63
N LEU A 45 5.43 8.55 -15.94
CA LEU A 45 6.02 7.38 -16.56
C LEU A 45 5.02 6.67 -17.48
N ALA A 46 5.52 6.19 -18.62
CA ALA A 46 4.87 5.20 -19.47
C ALA A 46 5.96 4.43 -20.23
N THR A 47 6.22 3.18 -19.84
CA THR A 47 7.28 2.38 -20.46
C THR A 47 6.91 0.91 -20.53
N GLY A 48 7.21 0.26 -21.65
CA GLY A 48 7.26 -1.20 -21.70
C GLY A 48 8.43 -1.73 -20.86
N THR A 49 8.41 -3.00 -20.51
CA THR A 49 9.41 -3.62 -19.63
C THR A 49 10.13 -4.78 -20.34
N THR A 50 10.97 -5.51 -19.59
CA THR A 50 11.65 -6.75 -20.00
C THR A 50 10.76 -8.00 -19.97
N TYR A 51 9.49 -7.87 -19.56
CA TYR A 51 8.56 -8.99 -19.46
C TYR A 51 7.64 -9.04 -20.68
N ALA A 52 7.50 -10.23 -21.27
CA ALA A 52 6.40 -10.48 -22.19
C ALA A 52 5.06 -10.36 -21.45
N GLU A 53 3.98 -10.12 -22.18
CA GLU A 53 2.62 -10.16 -21.62
C GLU A 53 2.35 -11.52 -20.97
N GLU A 54 2.09 -11.53 -19.66
CA GLU A 54 1.86 -12.73 -18.86
C GLU A 54 0.78 -12.45 -17.81
N ASN A 55 -0.20 -13.36 -17.69
CA ASN A 55 -1.36 -13.24 -16.79
C ASN A 55 -1.50 -14.42 -15.81
N ASN A 56 -0.43 -15.19 -15.63
CA ASN A 56 -0.39 -16.43 -14.85
C ASN A 56 0.31 -16.24 -13.48
N GLY A 57 0.10 -15.07 -12.89
CA GLY A 57 0.77 -14.64 -11.66
C GLY A 57 0.26 -13.30 -11.17
N VAL A 58 0.97 -12.73 -10.20
CA VAL A 58 0.64 -11.45 -9.57
C VAL A 58 1.74 -10.43 -9.90
N TRP A 59 1.31 -9.26 -10.40
CA TRP A 59 2.17 -8.11 -10.67
C TRP A 59 2.11 -7.13 -9.49
N GLN A 60 3.26 -6.57 -9.12
CA GLN A 60 3.35 -5.59 -8.02
C GLN A 60 4.54 -4.64 -8.25
N LEU A 61 4.39 -3.38 -7.83
CA LEU A 61 5.54 -2.49 -7.60
C LEU A 61 5.95 -2.56 -6.12
N ILE A 62 7.22 -2.78 -5.86
CA ILE A 62 7.78 -2.83 -4.50
C ILE A 62 9.27 -2.48 -4.53
N ASP A 63 9.77 -1.75 -3.53
CA ASP A 63 11.20 -1.52 -3.38
C ASP A 63 11.88 -2.86 -3.05
N ALA A 64 12.62 -3.41 -4.01
CA ALA A 64 13.30 -4.69 -3.89
C ALA A 64 14.83 -4.56 -3.87
N THR A 65 15.32 -3.32 -3.89
CA THR A 65 16.76 -3.00 -3.85
C THR A 65 17.13 -2.17 -2.62
N GLY A 66 16.15 -1.67 -1.87
CA GLY A 66 16.34 -0.82 -0.70
C GLY A 66 16.74 0.61 -1.06
N ASP A 67 16.50 1.05 -2.30
CA ASP A 67 16.83 2.40 -2.77
C ASP A 67 15.66 3.39 -2.61
N GLY A 68 14.51 2.91 -2.11
CA GLY A 68 13.29 3.68 -1.93
C GLY A 68 12.49 3.89 -3.21
N ILE A 69 12.91 3.37 -4.37
CA ILE A 69 12.17 3.46 -5.64
C ILE A 69 11.56 2.08 -5.93
N PRO A 70 10.24 1.98 -6.16
CA PRO A 70 9.61 0.70 -6.44
C PRO A 70 10.11 0.02 -7.72
N ASP A 71 10.60 -1.22 -7.61
CA ASP A 71 10.94 -2.11 -8.71
C ASP A 71 9.70 -2.89 -9.21
N LEU A 72 9.75 -3.39 -10.44
CA LEU A 72 8.68 -4.22 -10.98
C LEU A 72 8.90 -5.68 -10.58
N ALA A 73 7.97 -6.22 -9.79
CA ALA A 73 7.96 -7.60 -9.37
C ALA A 73 6.84 -8.40 -10.04
N TYR A 74 7.14 -9.67 -10.31
CA TYR A 74 6.20 -10.67 -10.80
C TYR A 74 6.31 -11.95 -9.99
N ILE A 75 5.20 -12.35 -9.37
CA ILE A 75 5.06 -13.63 -8.69
C ILE A 75 4.34 -14.57 -9.66
N LYS A 76 5.10 -15.42 -10.36
CA LYS A 76 4.55 -16.38 -11.32
C LYS A 76 4.03 -17.61 -10.58
N THR A 77 2.73 -17.85 -10.63
CA THR A 77 2.06 -18.87 -9.79
C THR A 77 1.62 -20.10 -10.58
N SER A 78 1.61 -20.05 -11.90
CA SER A 78 1.32 -21.20 -12.77
C SER A 78 2.14 -21.14 -14.06
N ASN A 79 2.27 -22.27 -14.77
CA ASN A 79 3.16 -22.43 -15.93
C ASN A 79 4.61 -21.96 -15.63
N THR A 80 5.12 -22.33 -14.46
CA THR A 80 6.45 -21.96 -14.00
C THR A 80 7.51 -22.88 -14.59
N GLY A 81 8.74 -22.39 -14.79
CA GLY A 81 9.86 -23.19 -15.29
C GLY A 81 10.49 -24.09 -14.23
N THR A 82 10.22 -23.82 -12.95
CA THR A 82 10.83 -24.50 -11.80
C THR A 82 9.91 -25.52 -11.12
N ASN A 83 8.65 -25.68 -11.57
CA ASN A 83 7.59 -26.42 -10.86
C ASN A 83 7.31 -25.91 -9.43
N SER A 84 7.75 -24.69 -9.13
CA SER A 84 7.49 -23.95 -7.90
C SER A 84 6.96 -22.57 -8.26
N VAL A 85 6.35 -21.84 -7.33
CA VAL A 85 6.09 -20.40 -7.52
C VAL A 85 7.44 -19.71 -7.75
N GLU A 86 7.51 -18.78 -8.69
CA GLU A 86 8.71 -18.03 -9.01
C GLU A 86 8.53 -16.55 -8.70
N VAL A 87 9.59 -15.91 -8.18
CA VAL A 87 9.65 -14.46 -8.06
C VAL A 87 10.65 -13.94 -9.08
N HIS A 88 10.23 -12.93 -9.84
CA HIS A 88 11.04 -12.21 -10.80
C HIS A 88 11.01 -10.72 -10.47
N ILE A 89 12.14 -10.02 -10.63
CA ILE A 89 12.23 -8.57 -10.35
C ILE A 89 13.02 -7.88 -11.47
N ALA A 90 12.51 -6.77 -11.97
CA ALA A 90 13.20 -5.87 -12.90
C ALA A 90 13.39 -4.48 -12.30
N SER A 91 14.58 -3.92 -12.48
CA SER A 91 14.99 -2.70 -11.78
C SER A 91 14.36 -1.44 -12.36
N SER A 92 13.81 -0.59 -11.48
CA SER A 92 13.30 0.75 -11.78
C SER A 92 14.39 1.66 -12.38
N SER A 93 15.63 1.57 -11.90
CA SER A 93 16.80 2.33 -12.40
C SER A 93 17.08 2.12 -13.89
N SER A 94 16.64 0.99 -14.44
CA SER A 94 16.76 0.63 -15.85
C SER A 94 15.49 0.89 -16.66
N ASN A 95 14.48 1.57 -16.10
CA ASN A 95 13.11 1.61 -16.62
C ASN A 95 12.54 0.19 -16.85
N PHE A 96 12.80 -0.71 -15.89
CA PHE A 96 12.37 -2.11 -15.89
C PHE A 96 12.88 -2.94 -17.09
N LYS A 97 14.01 -2.54 -17.70
CA LYS A 97 14.64 -3.26 -18.82
C LYS A 97 15.61 -4.34 -18.38
N THR A 98 16.16 -4.24 -17.17
CA THR A 98 17.10 -5.19 -16.60
C THR A 98 16.42 -6.04 -15.53
N ARG A 99 16.40 -7.37 -15.73
CA ARG A 99 16.02 -8.32 -14.68
C ARG A 99 17.15 -8.43 -13.67
N ILE A 100 16.85 -8.20 -12.40
CA ILE A 100 17.81 -8.22 -11.29
C ILE A 100 17.62 -9.42 -10.36
N PHE A 101 16.47 -10.09 -10.42
CA PHE A 101 16.22 -11.33 -9.69
C PHE A 101 15.28 -12.25 -10.46
N ALA A 102 15.52 -13.56 -10.41
CA ALA A 102 14.61 -14.59 -10.87
C ALA A 102 14.92 -15.91 -10.18
N ALA A 103 13.99 -16.46 -9.39
CA ALA A 103 14.17 -17.75 -8.74
C ALA A 103 12.84 -18.44 -8.44
N GLY A 104 12.85 -19.79 -8.53
CA GLY A 104 11.81 -20.61 -7.91
C GLY A 104 11.89 -20.54 -6.38
N THR A 105 10.77 -20.74 -5.72
CA THR A 105 10.62 -20.59 -4.26
C THR A 105 10.42 -21.95 -3.60
N THR A 106 10.23 -21.99 -2.28
CA THR A 106 9.81 -23.21 -1.58
C THR A 106 8.29 -23.48 -1.65
N PHE A 107 7.51 -22.66 -2.37
CA PHE A 107 6.07 -22.89 -2.58
C PHE A 107 5.79 -23.70 -3.84
N ALA A 108 4.89 -24.67 -3.73
CA ALA A 108 4.27 -25.27 -4.92
C ALA A 108 3.30 -24.24 -5.57
N PRO A 109 3.02 -24.35 -6.88
CA PRO A 109 1.96 -23.60 -7.53
C PRO A 109 0.60 -23.82 -6.85
N GLU A 110 0.07 -22.78 -6.20
CA GLU A 110 -1.22 -22.81 -5.49
C GLU A 110 -2.10 -21.61 -5.89
N THR A 111 -3.41 -21.84 -5.96
CA THR A 111 -4.42 -20.88 -6.46
C THR A 111 -5.55 -20.59 -5.45
N ASP A 112 -5.49 -21.18 -4.26
CA ASP A 112 -6.50 -21.09 -3.20
C ASP A 112 -6.24 -19.95 -2.21
N GLY A 113 -5.49 -18.94 -2.62
CA GLY A 113 -5.10 -17.81 -1.79
C GLY A 113 -4.58 -16.59 -2.55
N THR A 114 -4.05 -15.63 -1.80
CA THR A 114 -3.47 -14.39 -2.31
C THR A 114 -1.95 -14.42 -2.18
N TRP A 115 -1.27 -14.05 -3.26
CA TRP A 115 0.19 -13.89 -3.30
C TRP A 115 0.55 -12.41 -3.28
N LEU A 116 1.59 -12.06 -2.51
CA LEU A 116 2.12 -10.71 -2.46
C LEU A 116 3.57 -10.71 -1.99
N LEU A 117 4.32 -9.67 -2.37
CA LEU A 117 5.60 -9.35 -1.76
C LEU A 117 5.41 -8.25 -0.72
N VAL A 118 6.18 -8.33 0.36
CA VAL A 118 6.17 -7.34 1.44
C VAL A 118 7.60 -6.93 1.80
N PRO A 119 7.84 -5.71 2.32
CA PRO A 119 9.16 -5.31 2.77
C PRO A 119 9.75 -6.32 3.77
N SER A 120 10.98 -6.75 3.54
CA SER A 120 11.68 -7.66 4.46
C SER A 120 12.29 -6.88 5.62
N LYS A 121 12.24 -7.43 6.83
CA LYS A 121 12.93 -6.87 8.00
C LYS A 121 14.44 -7.13 8.01
N SER A 122 14.92 -8.02 7.15
CA SER A 122 16.27 -8.60 7.26
C SER A 122 17.07 -8.58 5.95
N SER A 123 16.48 -8.09 4.86
CA SER A 123 17.09 -8.05 3.54
C SER A 123 16.52 -6.92 2.70
N THR A 124 17.23 -6.56 1.63
CA THR A 124 16.71 -5.69 0.57
C THR A 124 15.69 -6.43 -0.31
N LEU A 125 15.86 -7.74 -0.50
CA LEU A 125 14.87 -8.53 -1.23
C LEU A 125 13.62 -8.70 -0.35
N PRO A 126 12.41 -8.40 -0.87
CA PRO A 126 11.19 -8.50 -0.10
C PRO A 126 10.91 -9.95 0.32
N ASP A 127 10.08 -10.14 1.34
CA ASP A 127 9.60 -11.47 1.71
C ASP A 127 8.39 -11.85 0.84
N LEU A 128 8.28 -13.13 0.49
CA LEU A 128 7.16 -13.67 -0.28
C LEU A 128 6.11 -14.21 0.66
N VAL A 129 4.89 -13.72 0.51
CA VAL A 129 3.75 -14.08 1.35
C VAL A 129 2.70 -14.81 0.53
N PHE A 130 2.21 -15.91 1.10
CA PHE A 130 0.99 -16.58 0.66
C PHE A 130 -0.05 -16.53 1.78
N ILE A 131 -1.16 -15.86 1.51
CA ILE A 131 -2.34 -15.87 2.38
C ILE A 131 -3.30 -16.90 1.81
N LYS A 132 -3.29 -18.11 2.36
CA LYS A 132 -4.14 -19.22 1.92
C LYS A 132 -5.54 -19.03 2.48
N THR A 133 -6.53 -18.84 1.61
CA THR A 133 -7.87 -18.36 1.98
C THR A 133 -8.94 -19.43 1.95
N SER A 134 -8.67 -20.55 1.29
CA SER A 134 -9.58 -21.67 1.12
C SER A 134 -8.79 -22.99 1.08
N ASN A 135 -9.49 -24.12 1.21
CA ASN A 135 -8.88 -25.47 1.23
C ASN A 135 -7.75 -25.63 2.26
N THR A 136 -7.84 -24.88 3.37
CA THR A 136 -6.87 -24.94 4.46
C THR A 136 -7.14 -26.15 5.36
N PRO A 137 -6.12 -26.91 5.78
CA PRO A 137 -6.31 -28.01 6.72
C PRO A 137 -6.88 -27.56 8.07
N SER A 138 -6.61 -26.32 8.49
CA SER A 138 -7.11 -25.75 9.75
C SER A 138 -8.57 -25.27 9.68
N GLY A 139 -9.15 -25.13 8.47
CA GLY A 139 -10.43 -24.43 8.26
C GLY A 139 -10.37 -22.92 8.52
N LYS A 140 -9.16 -22.37 8.69
CA LYS A 140 -8.86 -20.97 8.98
C LYS A 140 -7.92 -20.43 7.92
N VAL A 141 -7.96 -19.12 7.66
CA VAL A 141 -6.99 -18.49 6.75
C VAL A 141 -5.60 -18.72 7.32
N GLU A 142 -4.66 -19.13 6.50
CA GLU A 142 -3.28 -19.40 6.88
C GLU A 142 -2.34 -18.38 6.22
N VAL A 143 -1.36 -17.87 6.96
CA VAL A 143 -0.32 -16.98 6.43
C VAL A 143 1.00 -17.73 6.41
N HIS A 144 1.62 -17.79 5.23
CA HIS A 144 2.92 -18.39 5.01
C HIS A 144 3.88 -17.32 4.48
N ILE A 145 5.09 -17.24 5.05
CA ILE A 145 6.11 -16.27 4.65
C ILE A 145 7.39 -17.03 4.31
N ALA A 146 7.93 -16.79 3.12
CA ALA A 146 9.27 -17.23 2.71
C ALA A 146 10.22 -16.02 2.67
N SER A 147 11.38 -16.15 3.31
CA SER A 147 12.30 -15.03 3.50
C SER A 147 13.03 -14.64 2.21
N GLY A 148 13.00 -13.35 1.86
CA GLY A 148 13.79 -12.76 0.80
C GLY A 148 15.30 -12.92 1.03
N ALA A 149 15.77 -12.82 2.29
CA ALA A 149 17.16 -13.04 2.66
C ALA A 149 17.69 -14.43 2.26
N SER A 150 16.81 -15.43 2.24
CA SER A 150 17.10 -16.80 1.82
C SER A 150 16.88 -17.05 0.33
N SER A 151 16.59 -16.01 -0.47
CA SER A 151 16.06 -16.16 -1.84
C SER A 151 14.83 -17.09 -1.90
N TYR A 152 13.93 -16.91 -0.92
CA TYR A 152 12.68 -17.66 -0.76
C TYR A 152 12.83 -19.17 -0.56
N LYS A 153 13.98 -19.62 -0.03
CA LYS A 153 14.26 -21.04 0.27
C LYS A 153 13.89 -21.45 1.70
N THR A 154 13.73 -20.49 2.60
CA THR A 154 13.34 -20.73 4.00
C THR A 154 11.97 -20.14 4.28
N ARG A 155 11.04 -20.96 4.76
CA ARG A 155 9.80 -20.52 5.40
C ARG A 155 10.10 -19.96 6.79
N THR A 156 9.74 -18.72 7.05
CA THR A 156 9.95 -18.06 8.35
C THR A 156 8.67 -18.00 9.19
N LEU A 157 7.51 -18.16 8.55
CA LEU A 157 6.23 -18.22 9.24
C LEU A 157 5.27 -19.11 8.46
N GLU A 158 4.54 -19.98 9.16
CA GLU A 158 3.40 -20.74 8.65
C GLU A 158 2.40 -20.90 9.81
N THR A 159 1.28 -20.19 9.76
CA THR A 159 0.34 -20.15 10.89
C THR A 159 -1.11 -20.00 10.45
N ALA A 160 -2.02 -20.66 11.16
CA ALA A 160 -3.45 -20.38 11.06
C ALA A 160 -3.78 -19.08 11.80
N THR A 161 -4.72 -18.33 11.25
CA THR A 161 -5.14 -17.03 11.77
C THR A 161 -6.49 -17.15 12.48
N VAL A 162 -6.93 -16.06 13.10
CA VAL A 162 -8.26 -15.98 13.70
C VAL A 162 -9.41 -16.04 12.66
N PHE A 163 -9.13 -15.73 11.40
CA PHE A 163 -10.14 -15.68 10.33
C PHE A 163 -10.55 -17.07 9.87
N SER A 164 -11.86 -17.29 9.69
CA SER A 164 -12.37 -18.42 8.91
C SER A 164 -12.05 -18.25 7.42
N ASN A 165 -11.97 -19.35 6.67
CA ASN A 165 -11.78 -19.29 5.21
C ASN A 165 -12.84 -18.41 4.54
N GLU A 166 -12.40 -17.44 3.75
CA GLU A 166 -13.26 -16.40 3.19
C GLU A 166 -12.59 -15.73 1.97
N ASN A 167 -13.34 -15.53 0.87
CA ASN A 167 -12.82 -15.15 -0.46
C ASN A 167 -13.60 -14.03 -1.19
N ASN A 168 -14.47 -13.32 -0.49
CA ASN A 168 -15.36 -12.23 -0.95
C ASN A 168 -14.77 -10.83 -0.67
N GLY A 169 -13.44 -10.72 -0.74
CA GLY A 169 -12.71 -9.48 -0.48
C GLY A 169 -11.22 -9.61 -0.80
N ILE A 170 -10.45 -8.62 -0.38
CA ILE A 170 -9.02 -8.49 -0.66
C ILE A 170 -8.22 -8.74 0.61
N TRP A 171 -7.24 -9.63 0.53
CA TRP A 171 -6.30 -9.94 1.61
C TRP A 171 -4.96 -9.24 1.38
N LYS A 172 -4.43 -8.56 2.40
CA LYS A 172 -3.11 -7.92 2.37
C LYS A 172 -2.42 -8.01 3.73
N LEU A 173 -1.13 -7.69 3.73
CA LEU A 173 -0.38 -7.38 4.94
C LEU A 173 -0.06 -5.89 4.98
N TYR A 174 -0.22 -5.26 6.14
CA TYR A 174 0.04 -3.83 6.35
C TYR A 174 0.34 -3.58 7.83
N ASP A 175 1.29 -2.70 8.16
CA ASP A 175 1.56 -2.27 9.53
C ASP A 175 0.45 -1.30 9.97
N TYR A 176 -0.63 -1.84 10.53
CA TYR A 176 -1.85 -1.08 10.78
C TYR A 176 -1.77 -0.24 12.05
N ASP A 177 -1.16 -0.79 13.11
CA ASP A 177 -1.03 -0.11 14.40
C ASP A 177 0.34 0.56 14.61
N GLY A 178 1.24 0.47 13.63
CA GLY A 178 2.52 1.17 13.61
C GLY A 178 3.56 0.57 14.55
N ASP A 179 3.41 -0.70 14.94
CA ASP A 179 4.35 -1.44 15.78
C ASP A 179 5.56 -2.00 14.98
N GLY A 180 5.55 -1.81 13.66
CA GLY A 180 6.58 -2.29 12.75
C GLY A 180 6.44 -3.76 12.40
N VAL A 181 5.38 -4.45 12.81
CA VAL A 181 5.01 -5.82 12.42
C VAL A 181 3.80 -5.73 11.49
N LEU A 182 3.86 -6.42 10.35
CA LEU A 182 2.74 -6.41 9.44
C LEU A 182 1.55 -7.17 10.03
N ASP A 183 0.39 -6.54 10.03
CA ASP A 183 -0.90 -7.11 10.41
C ASP A 183 -1.60 -7.73 9.20
N LEU A 184 -2.45 -8.72 9.45
CA LEU A 184 -3.28 -9.33 8.41
C LEU A 184 -4.54 -8.49 8.23
N VAL A 185 -4.66 -7.87 7.07
CA VAL A 185 -5.78 -7.01 6.68
C VAL A 185 -6.68 -7.75 5.72
N TYR A 186 -7.98 -7.73 6.01
CA TYR A 186 -9.03 -8.19 5.12
C TYR A 186 -10.00 -7.06 4.81
N ILE A 187 -10.06 -6.67 3.54
CA ILE A 187 -11.00 -5.68 3.01
C ILE A 187 -12.14 -6.45 2.35
N LYS A 188 -13.24 -6.64 3.08
CA LYS A 188 -14.39 -7.42 2.64
C LYS A 188 -15.31 -6.56 1.78
N THR A 189 -15.50 -6.94 0.53
CA THR A 189 -16.18 -6.10 -0.48
C THR A 189 -17.53 -6.65 -0.93
N SER A 190 -17.91 -7.86 -0.52
CA SER A 190 -19.22 -8.43 -0.77
C SER A 190 -19.65 -9.38 0.36
N ASN A 191 -20.95 -9.66 0.47
CA ASN A 191 -21.56 -10.41 1.57
C ASN A 191 -21.15 -9.86 2.97
N THR A 192 -21.11 -8.54 3.10
CA THR A 192 -20.72 -7.84 4.33
C THR A 192 -21.87 -7.76 5.32
N GLY A 193 -21.57 -7.73 6.62
CA GLY A 193 -22.60 -7.63 7.67
C GLY A 193 -23.20 -6.24 7.82
N SER A 194 -22.46 -5.22 7.39
CA SER A 194 -22.79 -3.79 7.50
C SER A 194 -23.47 -3.20 6.27
N ASN A 195 -23.61 -3.96 5.17
CA ASN A 195 -24.00 -3.47 3.84
C ASN A 195 -23.07 -2.38 3.28
N THR A 196 -21.87 -2.27 3.83
CA THR A 196 -20.76 -1.42 3.36
C THR A 196 -19.52 -2.29 3.19
N VAL A 197 -18.48 -1.80 2.51
CA VAL A 197 -17.16 -2.46 2.57
C VAL A 197 -16.68 -2.48 4.03
N GLU A 198 -16.12 -3.59 4.48
CA GLU A 198 -15.63 -3.76 5.85
C GLU A 198 -14.11 -3.95 5.87
N VAL A 199 -13.44 -3.35 6.86
CA VAL A 199 -12.02 -3.58 7.13
C VAL A 199 -11.91 -4.36 8.44
N HIS A 200 -11.22 -5.50 8.35
CA HIS A 200 -10.89 -6.35 9.48
C HIS A 200 -9.37 -6.47 9.57
N VAL A 201 -8.82 -6.38 10.78
CA VAL A 201 -7.36 -6.46 10.99
C VAL A 201 -7.07 -7.41 12.14
N ALA A 202 -6.20 -8.39 11.90
CA ALA A 202 -5.64 -9.27 12.92
C ALA A 202 -4.16 -8.95 13.16
N SER A 203 -3.79 -8.80 14.43
CA SER A 203 -2.48 -8.28 14.82
C SER A 203 -1.33 -9.23 14.48
N GLY A 204 -0.33 -8.72 13.77
CA GLY A 204 0.92 -9.41 13.45
C GLY A 204 1.72 -9.75 14.71
N ALA A 205 1.79 -8.85 15.69
CA ALA A 205 2.42 -9.13 16.99
C ALA A 205 1.77 -10.29 17.76
N SER A 206 0.48 -10.54 17.53
CA SER A 206 -0.22 -11.73 18.07
C SER A 206 -0.07 -12.99 17.20
N THR A 207 0.76 -12.95 16.15
CA THR A 207 0.82 -13.99 15.11
C THR A 207 -0.57 -14.24 14.49
N TYR A 208 -1.28 -13.14 14.22
CA TYR A 208 -2.63 -13.12 13.62
C TYR A 208 -3.72 -13.86 14.42
N SER A 209 -3.51 -14.07 15.72
CA SER A 209 -4.47 -14.78 16.59
C SER A 209 -5.53 -13.86 17.23
N ARG A 210 -5.33 -12.54 17.18
CA ARG A 210 -6.24 -11.55 17.77
C ARG A 210 -6.61 -10.46 16.79
N PHE A 211 -7.90 -10.16 16.69
CA PHE A 211 -8.38 -8.98 15.99
C PHE A 211 -8.07 -7.69 16.73
N ILE A 212 -7.65 -6.66 15.99
CA ILE A 212 -7.44 -5.29 16.49
C ILE A 212 -8.40 -4.29 15.85
N LEU A 213 -9.06 -4.65 14.75
CA LEU A 213 -10.08 -3.82 14.12
C LEU A 213 -11.16 -4.66 13.45
N HIS A 214 -12.42 -4.19 13.57
CA HIS A 214 -13.54 -4.56 12.73
C HIS A 214 -14.46 -3.36 12.53
N THR A 215 -14.61 -2.89 11.30
CA THR A 215 -15.54 -1.78 11.02
C THR A 215 -16.07 -1.80 9.60
N GLY A 216 -17.33 -1.42 9.42
CA GLY A 216 -17.83 -0.96 8.13
C GLY A 216 -17.26 0.41 7.76
N THR A 217 -17.30 0.76 6.48
CA THR A 217 -16.70 1.98 5.94
C THR A 217 -17.78 2.89 5.33
N THR A 218 -17.36 3.99 4.70
CA THR A 218 -18.22 4.87 3.91
C THR A 218 -18.48 4.37 2.48
N PHE A 219 -17.89 3.24 2.09
CA PHE A 219 -18.02 2.70 0.74
C PHE A 219 -19.14 1.67 0.65
N ALA A 220 -19.94 1.76 -0.40
CA ALA A 220 -20.83 0.68 -0.79
C ALA A 220 -20.01 -0.53 -1.27
N PRO A 221 -20.52 -1.77 -1.11
CA PRO A 221 -19.91 -2.96 -1.69
C PRO A 221 -19.75 -2.81 -3.22
N GLU A 222 -18.51 -2.81 -3.70
CA GLU A 222 -18.15 -2.61 -5.11
C GLU A 222 -17.02 -3.59 -5.52
N ASN A 223 -17.05 -4.09 -6.76
CA ASN A 223 -16.12 -5.11 -7.28
C ASN A 223 -15.42 -4.72 -8.59
N ASN A 224 -15.54 -3.45 -8.99
CA ASN A 224 -14.95 -2.83 -10.18
C ASN A 224 -13.75 -1.97 -9.80
N GLY A 225 -12.75 -2.60 -9.17
CA GLY A 225 -11.50 -1.92 -8.86
C GLY A 225 -10.65 -2.60 -7.80
N PHE A 226 -9.71 -1.84 -7.26
CA PHE A 226 -8.63 -2.32 -6.40
C PHE A 226 -8.70 -1.66 -5.03
N TRP A 227 -8.56 -2.48 -3.99
CA TRP A 227 -8.59 -2.03 -2.60
C TRP A 227 -7.24 -2.22 -1.93
N SER A 228 -6.83 -1.23 -1.14
CA SER A 228 -5.62 -1.29 -0.31
C SER A 228 -5.70 -0.33 0.86
N LEU A 229 -4.85 -0.56 1.87
CA LEU A 229 -4.50 0.48 2.83
C LEU A 229 -3.23 1.19 2.36
N ALA A 230 -3.13 2.49 2.62
CA ALA A 230 -1.96 3.29 2.26
C ALA A 230 -1.76 4.49 3.20
N PRO A 231 -0.52 5.01 3.31
CA PRO A 231 -0.21 6.20 4.10
C PRO A 231 -0.58 7.49 3.36
N TYR A 232 -1.87 7.66 3.04
CA TYR A 232 -2.33 8.74 2.17
C TYR A 232 -2.34 10.11 2.86
N SER A 233 -2.96 10.19 4.04
CA SER A 233 -3.09 11.42 4.83
C SER A 233 -1.89 11.72 5.73
N SER A 234 -1.05 10.72 6.01
CA SER A 234 0.23 10.87 6.72
C SER A 234 1.08 9.62 6.53
N THR A 235 2.38 9.70 6.81
CA THR A 235 3.33 8.58 6.67
C THR A 235 3.00 7.34 7.52
N ARG A 236 2.13 7.49 8.53
CA ARG A 236 1.66 6.40 9.40
C ARG A 236 0.18 6.06 9.22
N ALA A 237 -0.50 6.71 8.28
CA ALA A 237 -1.92 6.43 8.08
C ALA A 237 -2.11 5.04 7.47
N ALA A 238 -3.24 4.41 7.79
CA ALA A 238 -3.72 3.19 7.15
C ALA A 238 -5.03 3.47 6.41
N ASP A 239 -5.06 4.56 5.65
CA ASP A 239 -6.26 5.05 4.96
C ASP A 239 -6.71 4.04 3.91
N LEU A 240 -8.03 3.88 3.78
CA LEU A 240 -8.60 2.94 2.83
C LEU A 240 -8.66 3.59 1.46
N VAL A 241 -7.89 3.06 0.52
CA VAL A 241 -7.84 3.50 -0.87
C VAL A 241 -8.63 2.53 -1.73
N TYR A 242 -9.50 3.09 -2.56
CA TYR A 242 -10.22 2.41 -3.62
C TYR A 242 -9.87 3.03 -4.96
N ILE A 243 -9.28 2.23 -5.85
CA ILE A 243 -9.02 2.63 -7.23
C ILE A 243 -10.08 1.97 -8.10
N LYS A 244 -11.05 2.76 -8.55
CA LYS A 244 -12.17 2.33 -9.38
C LYS A 244 -11.77 2.40 -10.85
N ASP A 245 -11.75 1.27 -11.52
CA ASP A 245 -11.17 1.12 -12.87
C ASP A 245 -12.20 0.89 -13.97
N ALA A 246 -13.46 0.67 -13.61
CA ALA A 246 -14.58 0.52 -14.53
C ALA A 246 -15.87 1.10 -13.97
N GLN A 247 -16.78 1.56 -14.84
CA GLN A 247 -18.07 2.14 -14.45
C GLN A 247 -17.91 3.35 -13.50
N THR A 248 -16.94 4.20 -13.82
CA THR A 248 -16.57 5.39 -13.04
C THR A 248 -17.52 6.54 -13.32
N GLY A 249 -17.60 7.51 -12.40
CA GLY A 249 -18.42 8.71 -12.60
C GLY A 249 -17.83 9.68 -13.64
N THR A 250 -16.51 9.66 -13.82
CA THR A 250 -15.75 10.56 -14.70
C THR A 250 -15.44 9.97 -16.07
N GLY A 251 -15.72 8.67 -16.29
CA GLY A 251 -15.28 7.94 -17.49
C GLY A 251 -13.76 7.73 -17.56
N LYS A 252 -13.10 7.86 -16.40
CA LYS A 252 -11.66 7.75 -16.17
C LYS A 252 -11.45 6.98 -14.88
N VAL A 253 -10.31 6.30 -14.72
CA VAL A 253 -9.98 5.62 -13.46
C VAL A 253 -10.02 6.62 -12.31
N GLU A 254 -10.78 6.30 -11.26
CA GLU A 254 -11.01 7.15 -10.09
C GLU A 254 -10.26 6.63 -8.88
N VAL A 255 -9.72 7.53 -8.07
CA VAL A 255 -9.18 7.21 -6.75
C VAL A 255 -10.09 7.81 -5.70
N HIS A 256 -10.49 6.98 -4.73
CA HIS A 256 -11.24 7.40 -3.55
C HIS A 256 -10.48 6.99 -2.31
N VAL A 257 -10.47 7.85 -1.30
CA VAL A 257 -9.74 7.61 -0.05
C VAL A 257 -10.61 7.93 1.14
N ALA A 258 -10.78 6.98 2.05
CA ALA A 258 -11.42 7.19 3.35
C ALA A 258 -10.40 7.16 4.49
N SER A 259 -10.50 8.13 5.39
CA SER A 259 -9.49 8.30 6.43
C SER A 259 -9.60 7.26 7.54
N ALA A 260 -8.48 6.62 7.88
CA ALA A 260 -8.38 5.67 8.98
C ALA A 260 -8.67 6.33 10.35
N SER A 261 -8.23 7.56 10.57
CA SER A 261 -8.45 8.29 11.84
C SER A 261 -9.92 8.60 12.09
N SER A 262 -10.74 8.63 11.03
CA SER A 262 -12.20 8.74 11.11
C SER A 262 -12.93 7.40 11.29
N GLY A 263 -12.20 6.28 11.39
CA GLY A 263 -12.77 4.94 11.29
C GLY A 263 -13.36 4.65 9.91
N TYR A 264 -12.74 5.20 8.85
CA TYR A 264 -13.17 5.09 7.45
C TYR A 264 -14.54 5.70 7.14
N ARG A 265 -14.97 6.71 7.89
CA ARG A 265 -16.26 7.39 7.69
C ARG A 265 -16.15 8.66 6.86
N THR A 266 -15.01 9.34 6.92
CA THR A 266 -14.75 10.56 6.15
C THR A 266 -13.97 10.23 4.89
N ARG A 267 -14.54 10.59 3.73
CA ARG A 267 -13.80 10.60 2.45
C ARG A 267 -12.92 11.84 2.41
N ILE A 268 -11.62 11.65 2.19
CA ILE A 268 -10.60 12.70 2.18
C ILE A 268 -10.06 13.00 0.78
N PHE A 269 -10.32 12.11 -0.18
CA PHE A 269 -10.06 12.36 -1.59
C PHE A 269 -11.04 11.55 -2.45
N GLU A 270 -11.54 12.17 -3.51
CA GLU A 270 -12.33 11.53 -4.57
C GLU A 270 -12.09 12.26 -5.89
N GLY A 271 -11.55 11.59 -6.89
CA GLY A 271 -11.30 12.23 -8.18
C GLY A 271 -10.88 11.26 -9.28
N GLY A 272 -11.23 11.61 -10.51
CA GLY A 272 -10.76 10.93 -11.71
C GLY A 272 -9.29 11.23 -11.98
N SER A 273 -8.63 10.33 -12.72
CA SER A 273 -7.24 10.47 -13.16
C SER A 273 -7.13 10.76 -14.65
N THR A 274 -5.91 10.90 -15.15
CA THR A 274 -5.61 10.96 -16.58
C THR A 274 -5.87 9.64 -17.33
N PHE A 275 -6.09 8.52 -16.64
CA PHE A 275 -6.20 7.21 -17.26
C PHE A 275 -7.64 6.89 -17.70
N ALA A 276 -7.80 6.33 -18.89
CA ALA A 276 -9.06 5.72 -19.30
C ALA A 276 -9.34 4.46 -18.47
N GLU A 277 -10.61 4.09 -18.35
CA GLU A 277 -11.01 2.80 -17.78
C GLU A 277 -10.37 1.65 -18.58
N GLU A 278 -9.64 0.78 -17.88
CA GLU A 278 -8.94 -0.37 -18.46
C GLU A 278 -8.86 -1.51 -17.44
N ALA A 279 -9.19 -2.74 -17.87
CA ALA A 279 -9.26 -3.94 -17.02
C ALA A 279 -8.19 -5.00 -17.35
N ASN A 280 -7.08 -4.59 -17.96
CA ASN A 280 -6.01 -5.46 -18.46
C ASN A 280 -4.67 -5.27 -17.71
N GLY A 281 -4.79 -4.91 -16.44
CA GLY A 281 -3.66 -4.61 -15.58
C GLY A 281 -4.05 -4.61 -14.12
N VAL A 282 -3.10 -4.23 -13.27
CA VAL A 282 -3.32 -4.01 -11.84
C VAL A 282 -3.02 -2.56 -11.46
N TRP A 283 -3.85 -2.01 -10.60
CA TRP A 283 -3.70 -0.66 -10.07
C TRP A 283 -3.18 -0.66 -8.64
N SER A 284 -2.36 0.34 -8.31
CA SER A 284 -1.89 0.60 -6.95
C SER A 284 -1.57 2.07 -6.75
N VAL A 285 -1.45 2.49 -5.49
CA VAL A 285 -0.86 3.78 -5.13
C VAL A 285 0.45 3.56 -4.37
N ILE A 286 1.51 4.25 -4.78
CA ILE A 286 2.83 4.17 -4.16
C ILE A 286 3.58 5.48 -4.41
N ASP A 287 4.45 5.89 -3.49
CA ASP A 287 5.35 7.02 -3.70
C ASP A 287 6.45 6.59 -4.68
N TYR A 288 6.22 6.79 -5.98
CA TYR A 288 7.09 6.26 -7.03
C TYR A 288 8.32 7.15 -7.24
N ASN A 289 8.13 8.47 -7.17
CA ASN A 289 9.18 9.47 -7.40
C ASN A 289 9.91 9.91 -6.11
N ARG A 290 9.48 9.43 -4.93
CA ARG A 290 10.01 9.74 -3.60
C ARG A 290 9.81 11.19 -3.19
N ASP A 291 8.71 11.81 -3.59
CA ASP A 291 8.34 13.16 -3.18
C ASP A 291 7.48 13.19 -1.91
N GLY A 292 7.15 12.02 -1.35
CA GLY A 292 6.31 11.87 -0.16
C GLY A 292 4.81 11.88 -0.47
N VAL A 293 4.42 11.91 -1.75
CA VAL A 293 3.04 11.87 -2.22
C VAL A 293 2.81 10.56 -2.97
N LEU A 294 1.69 9.89 -2.68
CA LEU A 294 1.36 8.62 -3.33
C LEU A 294 0.88 8.85 -4.77
N ASP A 295 1.63 8.33 -5.74
CA ASP A 295 1.33 8.33 -7.17
C ASP A 295 0.38 7.20 -7.55
N LEU A 296 -0.44 7.40 -8.59
CA LEU A 296 -1.28 6.35 -9.16
C LEU A 296 -0.47 5.55 -10.17
N THR A 297 -0.40 4.24 -9.95
CA THR A 297 0.41 3.32 -10.76
C THR A 297 -0.46 2.26 -11.42
N TYR A 298 -0.06 1.89 -12.63
CA TYR A 298 -0.72 0.86 -13.42
C TYR A 298 0.31 -0.06 -14.07
N ILE A 299 0.20 -1.36 -13.77
CA ILE A 299 0.96 -2.40 -14.46
C ILE A 299 0.02 -3.05 -15.47
N LYS A 300 0.16 -2.69 -16.74
CA LYS A 300 -0.61 -3.24 -17.84
C LYS A 300 0.08 -4.49 -18.36
N TYR A 301 -0.52 -5.66 -18.21
CA TYR A 301 0.13 -6.94 -18.52
C TYR A 301 -0.56 -7.72 -19.65
N GLN A 302 -1.65 -7.19 -20.23
CA GLN A 302 -2.29 -7.74 -21.44
C GLN A 302 -2.70 -6.63 -22.40
N ASN A 303 -2.72 -6.90 -23.70
CA ASN A 303 -3.09 -5.96 -24.76
C ASN A 303 -2.33 -4.63 -24.63
N THR A 304 -1.01 -4.72 -24.48
CA THR A 304 -0.16 -3.55 -24.29
C THR A 304 0.23 -2.92 -25.63
N GLY A 305 0.60 -1.64 -25.61
CA GLY A 305 1.07 -0.95 -26.81
C GLY A 305 2.48 -1.36 -27.23
N THR A 306 3.31 -1.81 -26.29
CA THR A 306 4.69 -2.23 -26.55
C THR A 306 4.85 -3.72 -26.87
N GLY A 307 3.80 -4.54 -26.72
CA GLY A 307 3.89 -6.00 -26.80
C GLY A 307 4.67 -6.64 -25.64
N THR A 308 4.95 -5.85 -24.60
CA THR A 308 5.56 -6.26 -23.33
C THR A 308 4.74 -5.66 -22.20
N VAL A 309 4.86 -6.19 -20.98
CA VAL A 309 4.23 -5.57 -19.80
C VAL A 309 4.66 -4.12 -19.71
N GLU A 310 3.73 -3.20 -19.46
CA GLU A 310 4.00 -1.77 -19.32
C GLU A 310 3.77 -1.31 -17.89
N VAL A 311 4.59 -0.37 -17.44
CA VAL A 311 4.37 0.38 -16.20
C VAL A 311 4.06 1.82 -16.55
N HIS A 312 2.96 2.32 -15.98
CA HIS A 312 2.53 3.70 -16.11
C HIS A 312 2.37 4.33 -14.73
N VAL A 313 2.69 5.61 -14.61
CA VAL A 313 2.60 6.36 -13.36
C VAL A 313 2.03 7.75 -13.64
N ALA A 314 1.06 8.19 -12.83
CA ALA A 314 0.60 9.57 -12.78
C ALA A 314 0.87 10.17 -11.40
N ALA A 315 1.47 11.36 -11.39
CA ALA A 315 1.87 12.07 -10.18
C ALA A 315 0.69 12.30 -9.23
N GLY A 316 0.92 12.12 -7.92
CA GLY A 316 -0.10 12.13 -6.87
C GLY A 316 -0.53 13.47 -6.30
#